data_AF-A0A1Y6ENL5-F1
#
_entry.id   AF-A0A1Y6ENL5-F1
#
_cell.length_a   1.000
_cell.length_b   1.000
_cell.length_c   1.000
_cell.angle_alpha   90.00
_cell.angle_beta   90.00
_cell.angle_gamma   90.00
#
_symmetry.space_group_name_H-M   'P 1'
#
loop_
_entity.id
_entity.type
_entity.pdbx_description
1 polymer ?
#
loop_
_entity_poly.entity_id
_entity_poly.type
_entity_poly.pdbx_seq_one_letter_code
_entity_poly.pdbx_strand_id
1 'polypeptide(L)' 'MITAVNPHIGYEEAARIAREAIVKGKSVRELCLLYDVLTEEELDLILNPYEMTEPGIAGASLLDRD' A
#
# COMPACT_ATOMS: atom_id res chain seq x y z
N MET A 1 0.11 6.94 4.41
CA MET A 1 -0.62 5.74 3.96
C MET A 1 -0.12 5.27 2.60
N ILE A 2 -0.28 6.05 1.51
CA ILE A 2 0.26 5.66 0.19
C ILE A 2 1.78 5.47 0.18
N THR A 3 2.52 6.23 0.99
CA THR A 3 3.98 6.12 1.13
C THR A 3 4.43 4.75 1.63
N ALA A 4 3.64 4.10 2.50
CA ALA A 4 3.95 2.76 3.00
C ALA A 4 3.71 1.69 1.94
N VAL A 5 2.75 1.92 1.04
CA VAL A 5 2.36 1.00 -0.04
C VAL A 5 3.29 1.11 -1.25
N ASN A 6 3.89 2.27 -1.47
CA ASN A 6 4.73 2.59 -2.63
C ASN A 6 5.87 1.58 -2.90
N PRO A 7 6.63 1.10 -1.90
CA PRO A 7 7.69 0.10 -2.14
C PRO A 7 7.17 -1.24 -2.66
N HIS A 8 5.91 -1.58 -2.39
CA HIS A 8 5.31 -2.88 -2.70
C HIS A 8 4.66 -2.93 -4.07
N ILE A 9 4.03 -1.82 -4.50
CA ILE A 9 3.32 -1.75 -5.78
C ILE A 9 4.07 -0.95 -6.85
N GLY A 10 5.16 -0.27 -6.47
CA GLY A 10 5.92 0.61 -7.34
C GLY A 10 5.31 2.02 -7.49
N TYR A 11 6.16 2.96 -7.92
CA TYR A 11 5.82 4.39 -7.99
C TYR A 11 4.66 4.71 -8.92
N GLU A 12 4.62 4.10 -10.11
CA GLU A 12 3.62 4.41 -11.12
C GLU A 12 2.21 4.01 -10.67
N GLU A 13 2.07 2.80 -10.13
CA GLU A 13 0.81 2.29 -9.59
C GLU A 13 0.38 3.04 -8.32
N ALA A 14 1.32 3.33 -7.40
CA ALA A 14 1.03 4.13 -6.22
C ALA A 14 0.53 5.54 -6.58
N ALA A 15 1.15 6.19 -7.56
CA ALA A 15 0.71 7.49 -8.04
C ALA A 15 -0.66 7.43 -8.72
N ARG A 16 -0.95 6.37 -9.47
CA ARG A 16 -2.27 6.13 -10.07
C ARG A 16 -3.35 6.00 -9.01
N ILE A 17 -3.14 5.13 -8.02
CA ILE A 17 -4.07 4.91 -6.91
C ILE A 17 -4.27 6.18 -6.08
N ALA A 18 -3.20 6.93 -5.80
CA ALA A 18 -3.28 8.18 -5.06
C ALA A 18 -4.19 9.21 -5.76
N ARG A 19 -4.00 9.39 -7.08
CA ARG A 19 -4.84 10.31 -7.87
C ARG A 19 -6.29 9.85 -7.86
N GLU A 20 -6.52 8.56 -8.06
CA GLU A 20 -7.88 8.02 -8.06
C GLU A 20 -8.57 8.14 -6.69
N ALA A 21 -7.85 7.91 -5.59
CA ALA A 21 -8.37 8.06 -4.23
C ALA A 21 -8.91 9.47 -4.01
N ILE A 22 -8.17 10.49 -4.47
CA ILE A 22 -8.56 11.89 -4.38
C ILE A 22 -9.78 12.19 -5.27
N VAL A 23 -9.76 11.74 -6.53
CA VAL A 23 -10.82 12.06 -7.51
C VAL A 23 -12.13 11.34 -7.17
N LYS A 24 -12.06 10.07 -6.79
CA LYS A 24 -13.23 9.23 -6.51
C LYS A 24 -13.68 9.30 -5.04
N GLY A 25 -12.89 9.92 -4.16
CA GLY A 25 -13.14 9.95 -2.72
C GLY A 25 -13.09 8.57 -2.06
N LYS A 26 -12.38 7.61 -2.66
CA LYS A 26 -12.21 6.24 -2.14
C LYS A 26 -10.94 6.13 -1.33
N SER A 27 -10.91 5.19 -0.39
CA SER A 27 -9.69 4.92 0.36
C SER A 27 -8.64 4.21 -0.52
N VAL A 28 -7.37 4.42 -0.18
CA VAL A 28 -6.25 3.72 -0.85
C VAL A 28 -6.41 2.21 -0.69
N ARG A 29 -6.84 1.73 0.48
CA ARG A 29 -7.10 0.30 0.75
C ARG A 29 -8.11 -0.29 -0.22
N GLU A 30 -9.27 0.36 -0.38
CA GLU A 30 -10.31 -0.11 -1.30
C GLU A 30 -9.82 -0.16 -2.75
N LEU A 31 -9.04 0.83 -3.17
CA LEU A 31 -8.48 0.85 -4.52
C LEU A 31 -7.41 -0.22 -4.70
N CYS A 32 -6.58 -0.48 -3.69
CA CYS A 32 -5.60 -1.55 -3.75
C CYS A 32 -6.27 -2.92 -3.92
N LEU A 33 -7.35 -3.19 -3.18
CA LEU A 33 -8.15 -4.41 -3.31
C LEU A 33 -8.89 -4.46 -4.65
N LEU A 34 -9.43 -3.34 -5.12
CA LEU A 34 -10.17 -3.26 -6.38
C LEU A 34 -9.28 -3.55 -7.60
N TYR A 35 -8.03 -3.09 -7.55
CA TYR A 35 -7.05 -3.30 -8.61
C TYR A 35 -6.22 -4.57 -8.44
N ASP A 36 -6.50 -5.36 -7.40
CA ASP A 36 -5.80 -6.61 -7.08
C ASP A 36 -4.27 -6.41 -7.02
N VAL A 37 -3.84 -5.23 -6.57
CA VAL A 37 -2.40 -4.90 -6.45
C VAL A 37 -1.82 -5.37 -5.12
N LEU A 38 -2.66 -5.52 -4.10
CA LEU A 38 -2.32 -6.06 -2.79
C LEU A 38 -3.53 -6.79 -2.22
N THR A 39 -3.28 -7.88 -1.51
CA THR A 39 -4.35 -8.61 -0.79
C THR A 39 -4.72 -7.90 0.52
N GLU A 40 -5.82 -8.32 1.13
CA GLU A 40 -6.24 -7.78 2.42
C GLU A 40 -5.20 -8.04 3.51
N GLU A 41 -4.61 -9.24 3.51
CA GLU A 41 -3.56 -9.62 4.45
C GLU A 41 -2.28 -8.79 4.25
N GLU A 42 -1.89 -8.52 3.01
CA GLU A 42 -0.73 -7.68 2.70
C GLU A 42 -0.98 -6.23 3.14
N LEU A 43 -2.18 -5.70 2.90
CA LEU A 43 -2.56 -4.36 3.35
C LEU A 43 -2.61 -4.25 4.87
N ASP A 44 -3.02 -5.29 5.58
CA ASP A 44 -3.02 -5.30 7.05
C ASP A 44 -1.60 -5.28 7.63
N LEU A 45 -0.67 -5.98 6.99
CA LEU A 45 0.75 -5.95 7.36
C LEU A 45 1.36 -4.58 7.06
N ILE A 46 1.19 -4.07 5.83
CA ILE A 46 1.79 -2.81 5.38
C ILE A 46 1.21 -1.59 6.10
N LEU A 47 -0.09 -1.60 6.39
CA LEU A 47 -0.79 -0.50 7.06
C LEU A 47 -0.85 -0.67 8.58
N ASN A 48 -0.03 -1.56 9.15
CA ASN A 48 0.08 -1.72 10.58
C ASN A 48 0.58 -0.41 11.24
N PRO A 49 -0.18 0.22 12.15
CA PRO A 49 0.20 1.48 12.77
C PRO A 49 1.53 1.43 13.53
N TYR A 50 1.88 0.28 14.10
CA TYR A 50 3.14 0.11 14.82
C TYR A 50 4.32 0.10 13.85
N GLU A 51 4.24 -0.68 12.77
CA GLU A 51 5.31 -0.73 11.76
C GLU A 51 5.48 0.61 11.04
N MET A 52 4.39 1.35 10.83
CA MET A 52 4.45 2.70 10.25
C MET A 52 5.18 3.73 11.13
N THR A 53 5.43 3.42 12.41
CA THR A 53 6.19 4.27 13.34
C THR A 53 7.63 3.84 13.52
N GLU A 54 8.03 2.70 12.97
CA GLU A 54 9.39 2.19 13.03
C GLU A 54 10.20 2.58 11.77
N PRO A 55 11.52 2.76 11.90
CA PRO A 55 12.38 2.99 10.75
C PRO A 55 12.51 1.70 9.92
N GLY A 56 12.09 1.76 8.66
CA GLY A 56 12.15 0.62 7.73
C GLY A 56 11.08 0.70 6.67
N ILE A 57 11.00 -0.32 5.82
CA ILE A 57 9.84 -0.50 4.93
C ILE A 57 8.80 -1.28 5.72
N ALA A 58 7.61 -0.69 5.92
CA ALA A 58 6.49 -1.38 6.55
C ALA A 58 6.10 -2.61 5.71
N GLY A 59 5.91 -3.76 6.34
CA GLY A 59 5.68 -5.03 5.65
C GLY A 59 6.90 -5.54 4.87
N ALA A 60 8.14 -5.23 5.29
CA ALA A 60 9.36 -5.68 4.61
C ALA A 60 9.41 -7.19 4.33
N SER A 61 8.75 -8.01 5.16
CA SER A 61 8.58 -9.45 4.94
C SER A 61 7.90 -9.81 3.62
N LEU A 62 7.17 -8.89 3.00
CA LEU A 62 6.51 -9.08 1.71
C LEU A 62 7.42 -8.77 0.51
N LEU A 63 8.53 -8.05 0.73
CA LEU A 63 9.48 -7.70 -0.33
C LEU A 63 10.47 -8.83 -0.65
N ASP A 64 10.66 -9.78 0.27
CA ASP A 64 11.55 -10.95 0.08
C ASP A 64 10.90 -12.08 -0.76
N ARG A 65 9.83 -11.79 -1.50
CA ARG A 65 9.22 -12.75 -2.44
C ARG A 65 10.04 -12.76 -3.73
N ASP A 66 11.06 -13.62 -3.78
CA ASP A 66 11.80 -14.01 -5.00
C ASP A 66 10.88 -14.65 -6.07
#